data_AF-A0AA39MDE1-F1
#
_entry.id   AF-A0AA39MDE1-F1
#
_cell.length_a   1.000
_cell.length_b   1.000
_cell.length_c   1.000
_cell.angle_alpha   90.00
_cell.angle_beta   90.00
_cell.angle_gamma   90.00
#
_symmetry.space_group_name_H-M   'P 1'
#
loop_
_entity.id
_entity.type
_entity.pdbx_description
1 polymer ?
#
loop_
_entity_poly.entity_id
_entity_poly.type
_entity_poly.pdbx_seq_one_letter_code
_entity_poly.pdbx_strand_id
1 'polypeptide(L)'
;MPKNADLNLIRIEMLNLGAEYIWLDVLCLRQEGQGEDPRGNPSQEEWKDREALRKTEWKVDLPTIGWVYAQVHPRIHPQDRKVSPVCYFSGLGLPLSFRMASHFEDNRCWFNRAWTLQETPHSPIIAGKTCDDGKIDEKFMPVDMQRRFDKQLASLQHWQPQKTASIFDVLFHMRKRKATKHVDKVAGLVYLSLRKK
;
A
#
# COMPACT_ATOMS: atom_id res chain seq x y z
N MET A 1 -4.57 5.32 11.20
CA MET A 1 -4.96 6.23 10.10
C MET A 1 -4.22 7.55 10.26
N PRO A 2 -3.76 8.23 9.19
CA PRO A 2 -3.12 9.54 9.33
C PRO A 2 -4.04 10.54 10.06
N LYS A 3 -3.46 11.42 10.89
CA LYS A 3 -4.23 12.37 11.73
C LYS A 3 -5.16 13.29 10.92
N ASN A 4 -4.79 13.59 9.68
CA ASN A 4 -5.54 14.51 8.81
C ASN A 4 -6.39 13.79 7.75
N ALA A 5 -6.56 12.46 7.87
CA ALA A 5 -7.42 11.73 6.96
C ALA A 5 -8.88 11.77 7.44
N ASP A 6 -9.80 11.97 6.50
CA ASP A 6 -11.24 11.97 6.76
C ASP A 6 -11.90 10.85 5.95
N LEU A 7 -12.60 9.94 6.64
CA LEU A 7 -13.32 8.83 6.02
C LEU A 7 -14.44 9.33 5.08
N ASN A 8 -15.03 10.49 5.34
CA ASN A 8 -16.02 11.09 4.45
C ASN A 8 -15.40 11.53 3.13
N LEU A 9 -14.19 12.12 3.17
CA LEU A 9 -13.47 12.50 1.96
C LEU A 9 -13.05 11.27 1.14
N ILE A 10 -12.58 10.21 1.81
CA ILE A 10 -12.29 8.93 1.16
C ILE A 10 -13.56 8.37 0.52
N ARG A 11 -14.69 8.36 1.24
CA ARG A 11 -15.98 7.89 0.70
C ARG A 11 -16.39 8.68 -0.55
N ILE A 12 -16.30 10.01 -0.51
CA ILE A 12 -16.62 10.86 -1.66
C ILE A 12 -15.71 10.52 -2.85
N GLU A 13 -14.41 10.38 -2.62
CA GLU A 13 -13.45 10.00 -3.67
C GLU A 13 -13.80 8.63 -4.28
N MET A 14 -14.17 7.64 -3.47
CA MET A 14 -14.58 6.33 -3.98
C MET A 14 -15.91 6.38 -4.75
N LEU A 15 -16.87 7.18 -4.29
CA LEU A 15 -18.14 7.39 -5.01
C LEU A 15 -17.91 8.06 -6.37
N ASN A 16 -17.00 9.04 -6.46
CA ASN A 16 -16.61 9.68 -7.72
C ASN A 16 -15.92 8.70 -8.68
N LEU A 17 -15.26 7.66 -8.15
CA LEU A 17 -14.70 6.55 -8.93
C LEU A 17 -15.77 5.49 -9.31
N GLY A 18 -17.03 5.69 -8.92
CA GLY A 18 -18.15 4.78 -9.22
C GLY A 18 -18.19 3.53 -8.34
N ALA A 19 -17.51 3.54 -7.19
CA ALA A 19 -17.53 2.41 -6.27
C ALA A 19 -18.83 2.42 -5.44
N GLU A 20 -19.53 1.28 -5.45
CA GLU A 20 -20.70 1.04 -4.59
C GLU A 20 -20.29 0.40 -3.25
N TYR A 21 -19.31 -0.51 -3.31
CA TYR A 21 -18.71 -1.18 -2.17
C TYR A 21 -17.19 -1.10 -2.26
N ILE A 22 -16.53 -0.86 -1.14
CA ILE A 22 -15.07 -0.84 -1.04
C ILE A 22 -14.62 -1.72 0.12
N TRP A 23 -13.50 -2.41 -0.08
CA TRP A 23 -12.77 -3.08 0.98
C TRP A 23 -11.53 -2.24 1.25
N LEU A 24 -11.35 -1.82 2.49
CA LEU A 24 -10.15 -1.10 2.91
C LEU A 24 -9.13 -2.10 3.42
N ASP A 25 -7.89 -2.02 2.93
CA ASP A 25 -6.81 -2.86 3.46
C ASP A 25 -6.51 -2.52 4.92
N VAL A 26 -6.78 -3.49 5.78
CA VAL A 26 -6.57 -3.41 7.22
C VAL A 26 -5.09 -3.55 7.63
N LEU A 27 -4.15 -3.90 6.75
CA LEU A 27 -2.72 -3.89 7.08
C LEU A 27 -2.24 -2.50 7.51
N CYS A 28 -2.83 -1.43 6.95
CA CYS A 28 -2.61 -0.06 7.38
C CYS A 28 -3.21 0.24 8.77
N LEU A 29 -4.22 -0.53 9.20
CA LEU A 29 -4.92 -0.39 10.49
C LEU A 29 -4.38 -1.33 11.59
N ARG A 30 -3.55 -2.29 11.21
CA ARG A 30 -3.00 -3.33 12.06
C ARG A 30 -1.63 -3.02 12.66
N GLN A 31 -1.25 -1.75 12.60
CA GLN A 31 -0.11 -1.20 13.32
C GLN A 31 -0.32 -1.41 14.83
N GLU A 32 0.77 -1.52 15.58
CA GLU A 32 0.66 -1.51 17.04
C GLU A 32 -0.06 -0.23 17.46
N GLY A 33 -1.13 -0.36 18.25
CA GLY A 33 -1.84 0.77 18.84
C GLY A 33 -0.96 1.39 19.93
N GLN A 34 0.02 2.20 19.54
CA GLN A 34 0.88 2.96 20.46
C GLN A 34 0.43 4.42 20.62
N GLY A 35 -0.85 4.72 20.39
CA GLY A 35 -1.40 6.07 20.50
C GLY A 35 -2.75 6.08 21.20
N GLU A 36 -3.25 7.27 21.51
CA GLU A 36 -4.61 7.50 22.01
C GLU A 36 -5.61 6.80 21.08
N ASP A 37 -6.28 5.75 21.59
CA ASP A 37 -7.42 5.17 20.89
C ASP A 37 -8.54 6.20 20.99
N PRO A 38 -9.11 6.69 19.87
CA PRO A 38 -10.21 7.65 19.88
C PRO A 38 -11.45 7.17 20.66
N ARG A 39 -11.53 5.86 20.95
CA ARG A 39 -12.58 5.23 21.75
C ARG A 39 -12.25 5.18 23.25
N GLY A 40 -11.09 5.71 23.67
CA GLY A 40 -10.59 5.70 25.05
C GLY A 40 -9.36 4.79 25.22
N ASN A 41 -8.48 5.13 26.15
CA ASN A 41 -7.27 4.35 26.44
C ASN A 41 -7.65 2.98 27.05
N PRO A 42 -7.38 1.85 26.38
CA PRO A 42 -7.69 0.53 26.91
C PRO A 42 -6.89 0.23 28.18
N SER A 43 -7.44 -0.61 29.06
CA SER A 43 -6.68 -1.13 30.20
C SER A 43 -5.45 -1.92 29.72
N GLN A 44 -4.49 -2.16 30.63
CA GLN A 44 -3.32 -2.98 30.30
C GLN A 44 -3.70 -4.42 29.92
N GLU A 45 -4.73 -5.01 30.54
CA GLU A 45 -5.23 -6.34 30.13
C GLU A 45 -5.89 -6.28 28.75
N GLU A 46 -6.77 -5.31 28.50
CA GLU A 46 -7.44 -5.16 27.21
C GLU A 46 -6.43 -4.92 26.07
N TRP A 47 -5.37 -4.16 26.34
CA TRP A 47 -4.29 -3.96 25.38
C TRP A 47 -3.56 -5.27 25.06
N LYS A 48 -3.25 -6.08 26.08
CA LYS A 48 -2.61 -7.39 25.90
C LYS A 48 -3.49 -8.34 25.08
N ASP A 49 -4.79 -8.38 25.35
CA ASP A 49 -5.74 -9.23 24.63
C ASP A 49 -5.89 -8.79 23.17
N ARG A 50 -6.03 -7.48 22.92
CA ARG A 50 -6.06 -6.90 21.56
C ARG A 50 -4.77 -7.22 20.81
N GLU A 51 -3.62 -7.12 21.46
CA GLU A 51 -2.32 -7.41 20.86
C GLU A 51 -2.13 -8.91 20.58
N ALA A 52 -2.65 -9.79 21.45
CA ALA A 52 -2.66 -11.24 21.23
C ALA A 52 -3.55 -11.64 20.05
N LEU A 53 -4.75 -11.05 19.94
CA LEU A 53 -5.64 -11.23 18.81
C LEU A 53 -4.99 -10.73 17.51
N ARG A 54 -4.42 -9.51 17.52
CA ARG A 54 -3.69 -8.91 16.38
C ARG A 54 -2.59 -9.84 15.87
N LYS A 55 -1.78 -10.43 16.76
CA LYS A 55 -0.73 -11.39 16.40
C LYS A 55 -1.29 -12.67 15.77
N THR A 56 -2.46 -13.13 16.24
CA THR A 56 -3.10 -14.34 15.72
C THR A 56 -3.67 -14.10 14.32
N GLU A 57 -4.38 -13.00 14.12
CA GLU A 57 -4.87 -12.56 12.81
C GLU A 57 -3.72 -12.37 11.81
N TRP A 58 -2.63 -11.72 12.24
CA TRP A 58 -1.45 -11.48 11.40
C TRP A 58 -0.86 -12.75 10.80
N LYS A 59 -0.85 -13.86 11.54
CA LYS A 59 -0.30 -15.13 11.05
C LYS A 59 -1.07 -15.66 9.83
N VAL A 60 -2.38 -15.39 9.75
CA VAL A 60 -3.25 -15.86 8.67
C VAL A 60 -3.16 -14.94 7.46
N ASP A 61 -3.07 -13.62 7.67
CA ASP A 61 -3.20 -12.64 6.59
C ASP A 61 -1.89 -12.36 5.82
N LEU A 62 -0.74 -12.42 6.49
CA LEU A 62 0.57 -12.18 5.86
C LEU A 62 0.88 -13.05 4.62
N PRO A 63 0.58 -14.37 4.59
CA PRO A 63 0.88 -15.19 3.43
C PRO A 63 -0.09 -15.05 2.25
N THR A 64 -1.30 -14.49 2.45
CA THR A 64 -2.40 -14.52 1.46
C THR A 64 -2.68 -13.17 0.81
N ILE A 65 -2.37 -12.06 1.49
CA ILE A 65 -2.86 -10.73 1.12
C ILE A 65 -2.34 -10.21 -0.25
N GLY A 66 -1.07 -10.43 -0.58
CA GLY A 66 -0.49 -9.91 -1.82
C GLY A 66 -1.18 -10.49 -3.08
N TRP A 67 -1.77 -11.69 -2.98
CA TRP A 67 -2.50 -12.32 -4.07
C TRP A 67 -3.75 -11.54 -4.47
N VAL A 68 -4.40 -10.85 -3.51
CA VAL A 68 -5.58 -10.01 -3.77
C VAL A 68 -5.24 -8.88 -4.74
N TYR A 69 -4.06 -8.28 -4.58
CA TYR A 69 -3.58 -7.19 -5.45
C TYR A 69 -2.99 -7.66 -6.78
N ALA A 70 -2.56 -8.93 -6.84
CA ALA A 70 -1.95 -9.54 -8.02
C ALA A 70 -2.96 -10.09 -9.04
N GLN A 71 -4.14 -10.54 -8.59
CA GLN A 71 -5.10 -11.28 -9.41
C GLN A 71 -6.07 -10.44 -10.22
N VAL A 72 -6.02 -9.11 -10.10
CA VAL A 72 -6.82 -8.19 -10.93
C VAL A 72 -6.22 -8.06 -12.35
N HIS A 73 -5.89 -9.19 -12.96
CA HIS A 73 -5.35 -9.28 -14.30
C HIS A 73 -6.50 -9.47 -15.31
N PRO A 74 -6.54 -8.74 -16.44
CA PRO A 74 -7.61 -8.79 -17.45
C PRO A 74 -7.87 -10.17 -18.11
N ARG A 75 -7.09 -11.21 -17.76
CA ARG A 75 -7.15 -12.52 -18.40
C ARG A 75 -8.02 -13.53 -17.66
N ILE A 76 -8.40 -13.26 -16.42
CA ILE A 76 -9.15 -14.23 -15.61
C ILE A 76 -10.66 -14.05 -15.80
N HIS A 77 -11.16 -12.81 -15.94
CA HIS A 77 -12.58 -12.55 -16.16
C HIS A 77 -12.79 -11.36 -17.12
N PRO A 78 -13.02 -11.60 -18.43
CA PRO A 78 -13.27 -10.55 -19.42
C PRO A 78 -14.56 -9.74 -19.16
N GLN A 79 -15.45 -10.28 -18.33
CA GLN A 79 -16.78 -9.72 -18.04
C GLN A 79 -16.86 -9.04 -16.67
N ASP A 80 -15.88 -9.28 -15.79
CA ASP A 80 -15.83 -8.60 -14.50
C ASP A 80 -15.24 -7.21 -14.69
N ARG A 81 -15.97 -6.20 -14.21
CA ARG A 81 -15.47 -4.83 -14.07
C ARG A 81 -14.05 -4.89 -13.50
N LYS A 82 -13.09 -4.33 -14.23
CA LYS A 82 -11.70 -4.13 -13.82
C LYS A 82 -11.61 -3.61 -12.37
N VAL A 83 -11.39 -4.49 -11.38
CA VAL A 83 -11.30 -4.10 -9.97
C VAL A 83 -9.89 -3.58 -9.65
N SER A 84 -9.50 -2.46 -10.27
CA SER A 84 -8.19 -1.87 -9.98
C SER A 84 -8.16 -1.35 -8.53
N PRO A 85 -7.16 -1.75 -7.72
CA PRO A 85 -7.04 -1.23 -6.36
C PRO A 85 -6.74 0.27 -6.39
N VAL A 86 -7.36 1.00 -5.45
CA VAL A 86 -7.17 2.43 -5.27
C VAL A 86 -6.07 2.66 -4.24
N CYS A 87 -4.97 3.30 -4.64
CA CYS A 87 -3.75 3.40 -3.83
C CYS A 87 -3.44 4.84 -3.43
N TYR A 88 -3.31 5.07 -2.13
CA TYR A 88 -2.85 6.34 -1.54
C TYR A 88 -1.34 6.29 -1.24
N PHE A 89 -0.51 6.75 -2.17
CA PHE A 89 0.96 6.68 -2.03
C PHE A 89 1.53 7.65 -0.97
N SER A 90 0.79 8.70 -0.63
CA SER A 90 1.15 9.65 0.44
C SER A 90 0.52 9.31 1.80
N GLY A 91 -0.25 8.22 1.88
CA GLY A 91 -0.99 7.80 3.07
C GLY A 91 -2.50 7.90 2.87
N LEU A 92 -3.25 6.94 3.43
CA LEU A 92 -4.70 6.82 3.25
C LEU A 92 -5.42 8.13 3.57
N GLY A 93 -6.22 8.61 2.61
CA GLY A 93 -7.02 9.84 2.74
C GLY A 93 -6.23 11.15 2.66
N LEU A 94 -4.92 11.08 2.41
CA LEU A 94 -4.09 12.28 2.22
C LEU A 94 -3.95 12.62 0.73
N PRO A 95 -3.80 13.92 0.39
CA PRO A 95 -3.42 14.34 -0.94
C PRO A 95 -2.12 13.67 -1.40
N LEU A 96 -2.09 13.28 -2.67
CA LEU A 96 -0.88 12.80 -3.33
C LEU A 96 0.11 13.95 -3.46
N SER A 97 1.17 13.90 -2.66
CA SER A 97 2.08 15.02 -2.49
C SER A 97 3.53 14.55 -2.37
N PHE A 98 4.35 14.92 -3.34
CA PHE A 98 5.80 14.73 -3.38
C PHE A 98 6.46 16.04 -3.81
N ARG A 99 6.53 17.00 -2.88
CA ARG A 99 7.09 18.33 -3.14
C ARG A 99 8.61 18.37 -3.27
N MET A 100 9.31 17.44 -2.60
CA MET A 100 10.77 17.44 -2.50
C MET A 100 11.33 16.06 -2.77
N ALA A 101 12.56 16.01 -3.27
CA ALA A 101 13.29 14.78 -3.51
C ALA A 101 13.42 13.91 -2.25
N SER A 102 13.57 14.53 -1.08
CA SER A 102 13.67 13.87 0.22
C SER A 102 12.43 13.07 0.60
N HIS A 103 11.24 13.39 0.07
CA HIS A 103 10.03 12.58 0.30
C HIS A 103 10.14 11.17 -0.29
N PHE A 104 10.94 10.98 -1.34
CA PHE A 104 11.24 9.65 -1.89
C PHE A 104 12.31 8.91 -1.10
N GLU A 105 13.01 9.58 -0.19
CA GLU A 105 14.08 9.00 0.64
C GLU A 105 13.59 8.68 2.06
N ASP A 106 12.43 9.23 2.47
CA ASP A 106 11.81 8.93 3.75
C ASP A 106 11.55 7.42 3.90
N ASN A 107 11.92 6.85 5.05
CA ASN A 107 11.72 5.43 5.34
C ASN A 107 10.24 5.00 5.36
N ARG A 108 9.32 5.95 5.51
CA ARG A 108 7.86 5.78 5.48
C ARG A 108 7.28 5.99 4.09
N CYS A 109 8.05 6.49 3.13
CA CYS A 109 7.65 6.58 1.74
C CYS A 109 7.22 5.19 1.24
N TRP A 110 6.08 5.11 0.55
CA TRP A 110 5.54 3.85 0.02
C TRP A 110 6.58 3.09 -0.82
N PHE A 111 7.33 3.80 -1.68
CA PHE A 111 8.41 3.21 -2.50
C PHE A 111 9.56 2.59 -1.71
N ASN A 112 9.68 2.89 -0.42
CA ASN A 112 10.74 2.37 0.43
C ASN A 112 10.26 1.25 1.33
N ARG A 113 8.97 1.02 1.53
CA ARG A 113 8.47 0.00 2.46
C ARG A 113 8.69 -1.42 1.93
N ALA A 114 8.96 -2.37 2.83
CA ALA A 114 9.19 -3.77 2.49
C ALA A 114 7.94 -4.46 1.92
N TRP A 115 6.78 -4.21 2.52
CA TRP A 115 5.51 -4.80 2.13
C TRP A 115 5.03 -4.36 0.74
N THR A 116 5.46 -3.21 0.23
CA THR A 116 5.00 -2.72 -1.08
C THR A 116 5.46 -3.58 -2.25
N LEU A 117 6.52 -4.38 -2.10
CA LEU A 117 6.89 -5.38 -3.12
C LEU A 117 5.84 -6.47 -3.27
N GLN A 118 5.10 -6.79 -2.20
CA GLN A 118 4.02 -7.78 -2.23
C GLN A 118 2.72 -7.17 -2.78
N GLU A 119 2.46 -5.91 -2.42
CA GLU A 119 1.18 -5.22 -2.63
C GLU A 119 1.15 -4.29 -3.85
N THR A 120 2.27 -4.12 -4.58
CA THR A 120 2.28 -3.31 -5.80
C THR A 120 1.26 -3.89 -6.79
N PRO A 121 0.19 -3.19 -7.16
CA PRO A 121 -0.73 -3.70 -8.15
C PRO A 121 -0.23 -3.38 -9.56
N HIS A 122 -0.66 -4.18 -10.54
CA HIS A 122 -0.23 -3.98 -11.93
C HIS A 122 -0.76 -2.67 -12.52
N SER A 123 -1.97 -2.27 -12.14
CA SER A 123 -2.62 -1.05 -12.63
C SER A 123 -3.46 -0.40 -11.53
N PRO A 124 -2.82 0.27 -10.54
CA PRO A 124 -3.53 0.98 -9.50
C PRO A 124 -4.28 2.18 -10.06
N ILE A 125 -5.42 2.50 -9.45
CA ILE A 125 -5.98 3.85 -9.51
C ILE A 125 -5.23 4.68 -8.46
N ILE A 126 -4.61 5.77 -8.88
CA ILE A 126 -3.85 6.65 -7.99
C ILE A 126 -4.82 7.63 -7.31
N ALA A 127 -4.91 7.55 -5.98
CA ALA A 127 -5.79 8.36 -5.16
C ALA A 127 -5.12 9.65 -4.64
N GLY A 128 -5.92 10.56 -4.09
CA GLY A 128 -5.47 11.81 -3.47
C GLY A 128 -5.11 12.90 -4.49
N LYS A 129 -5.56 12.77 -5.74
CA LYS A 129 -5.38 13.82 -6.75
C LYS A 129 -6.27 15.01 -6.42
N THR A 130 -5.70 16.21 -6.43
CA THR A 130 -6.37 17.43 -5.94
C THR A 130 -6.96 18.32 -7.03
N CYS A 131 -6.78 17.99 -8.32
CA CYS A 131 -7.32 18.77 -9.44
C CYS A 131 -8.48 18.04 -10.12
N ASP A 132 -9.48 18.81 -10.52
CA ASP A 132 -10.71 18.31 -11.16
C ASP A 132 -10.46 17.63 -12.51
N ASP A 133 -9.37 17.98 -13.20
CA ASP A 133 -8.95 17.35 -14.45
C ASP A 133 -8.15 16.05 -14.24
N GLY A 134 -8.03 15.58 -12.99
CA GLY A 134 -7.26 14.38 -12.63
C GLY A 134 -5.75 14.58 -12.69
N LYS A 135 -5.26 15.82 -12.84
CA LYS A 135 -3.85 16.17 -12.68
C LYS A 135 -3.50 16.38 -11.20
N ILE A 136 -2.20 16.45 -10.95
CA ILE A 136 -1.66 16.82 -9.65
C ILE A 136 -1.23 18.27 -9.77
N ASP A 137 -1.70 19.12 -8.85
CA ASP A 137 -1.26 20.51 -8.77
C ASP A 137 0.25 20.54 -8.46
N GLU A 138 1.00 21.36 -9.21
CA GLU A 138 2.45 21.52 -9.07
C GLU A 138 2.87 21.91 -7.65
N LYS A 139 1.98 22.58 -6.91
CA LYS A 139 2.15 22.87 -5.48
C LYS A 139 2.33 21.61 -4.62
N PHE A 140 1.70 20.50 -5.01
CA PHE A 140 1.79 19.22 -4.31
C PHE A 140 2.85 18.30 -4.92
N MET A 141 3.06 18.39 -6.24
CA MET A 141 4.06 17.61 -6.94
C MET A 141 4.59 18.35 -8.16
N PRO A 142 5.78 18.99 -8.05
CA PRO A 142 6.46 19.57 -9.20
C PRO A 142 6.69 18.54 -10.32
N VAL A 143 6.79 19.00 -11.57
CA VAL A 143 6.89 18.13 -12.77
C VAL A 143 8.07 17.15 -12.71
N ASP A 144 9.21 17.55 -12.17
CA ASP A 144 10.37 16.69 -11.97
C ASP A 144 10.11 15.60 -10.92
N MET A 145 9.38 15.93 -9.85
CA MET A 145 8.94 14.96 -8.84
C MET A 145 7.88 14.01 -9.39
N GLN A 146 6.95 14.50 -10.21
CA GLN A 146 5.96 13.66 -10.89
C GLN A 146 6.64 12.66 -11.83
N ARG A 147 7.58 13.11 -12.65
CA ARG A 147 8.39 12.21 -13.50
C ARG A 147 9.19 11.19 -12.69
N ARG A 148 9.72 11.57 -11.52
CA ARG A 148 10.40 10.63 -10.61
C ARG A 148 9.42 9.62 -10.01
N PHE A 149 8.22 10.05 -9.62
CA PHE A 149 7.14 9.21 -9.12
C PHE A 149 6.75 8.17 -10.19
N ASP A 150 6.41 8.62 -11.40
CA ASP A 150 6.01 7.77 -12.51
C ASP A 150 7.09 6.75 -12.88
N LYS A 151 8.36 7.19 -12.91
CA LYS A 151 9.50 6.30 -13.16
C LYS A 151 9.65 5.22 -12.09
N GLN A 152 9.49 5.57 -10.81
CA GLN A 152 9.60 4.59 -9.72
C GLN A 152 8.42 3.61 -9.72
N LEU A 153 7.20 4.10 -9.97
CA LEU A 153 6.01 3.27 -10.06
C LEU A 153 6.11 2.30 -11.25
N ALA A 154 6.46 2.80 -12.44
CA ALA A 154 6.64 1.98 -13.63
C ALA A 154 7.76 0.94 -13.46
N SER A 155 8.87 1.31 -12.81
CA SER A 155 9.95 0.36 -12.50
C SER A 155 9.47 -0.77 -11.59
N LEU A 156 8.62 -0.49 -10.61
CA LEU A 156 8.08 -1.51 -9.72
C LEU A 156 7.04 -2.41 -10.40
N GLN A 157 6.18 -1.82 -11.25
CA GLN A 157 5.20 -2.57 -12.02
C GLN A 157 5.88 -3.49 -13.05
N HIS A 158 6.96 -3.03 -13.69
CA HIS A 158 7.75 -3.85 -14.61
C HIS A 158 8.53 -4.94 -13.87
N TRP A 159 9.03 -4.64 -12.67
CA TRP A 159 9.79 -5.57 -11.85
C TRP A 159 8.93 -6.69 -11.23
N GLN A 160 7.65 -6.42 -10.88
CA GLN A 160 6.76 -7.36 -10.20
C GLN A 160 7.07 -8.79 -10.63
N PRO A 161 7.40 -9.71 -9.70
CA PRO A 161 8.08 -10.95 -10.05
C PRO A 161 7.29 -11.66 -11.14
N GLN A 162 7.83 -11.54 -12.35
CA GLN A 162 7.40 -12.35 -13.46
C GLN A 162 7.71 -13.79 -13.05
N LYS A 163 7.03 -14.78 -13.64
CA LYS A 163 7.29 -16.20 -13.34
C LYS A 163 8.80 -16.57 -13.41
N THR A 164 9.61 -15.73 -14.06
CA THR A 164 11.05 -15.84 -14.30
C THR A 164 11.97 -15.09 -13.32
N ALA A 165 11.48 -14.26 -12.40
CA ALA A 165 12.35 -13.46 -11.53
C ALA A 165 13.24 -14.35 -10.62
N SER A 166 14.54 -14.08 -10.58
CA SER A 166 15.46 -14.84 -9.72
C SER A 166 15.25 -14.50 -8.25
N ILE A 167 15.55 -15.44 -7.35
CA ILE A 167 15.56 -15.16 -5.91
C ILE A 167 16.56 -14.04 -5.58
N PHE A 168 17.65 -13.91 -6.34
CA PHE A 168 18.62 -12.82 -6.17
C PHE A 168 18.05 -11.45 -6.51
N ASP A 169 17.19 -11.35 -7.54
CA ASP A 169 16.52 -10.09 -7.90
C ASP A 169 15.55 -9.68 -6.79
N VAL A 170 14.78 -10.65 -6.28
CA VAL A 170 13.87 -10.45 -5.16
C VAL A 170 14.61 -9.97 -3.91
N LEU A 171 15.73 -10.60 -3.57
CA LEU A 171 16.58 -10.20 -2.45
C LEU A 171 17.20 -8.81 -2.67
N PHE A 172 17.62 -8.49 -3.89
CA PHE A 172 18.19 -7.18 -4.22
C PHE A 172 17.18 -6.05 -4.02
N HIS A 173 15.94 -6.25 -4.47
CA HIS A 173 14.87 -5.28 -4.28
C HIS A 173 14.47 -5.16 -2.80
N MET A 174 14.30 -6.28 -2.09
CA MET A 174 13.95 -6.29 -0.67
C MET A 174 15.05 -5.66 0.21
N ARG A 175 16.32 -5.86 -0.12
CA ARG A 175 17.46 -5.31 0.64
C ARG A 175 17.39 -3.79 0.76
N LYS A 176 16.98 -3.11 -0.32
CA LYS A 176 16.86 -1.65 -0.36
C LYS A 176 15.67 -1.12 0.44
N ARG A 177 14.71 -1.98 0.79
CA ARG A 177 13.50 -1.58 1.50
C ARG A 177 13.69 -1.43 3.00
N LYS A 178 12.80 -0.67 3.59
CA LYS A 178 12.70 -0.32 5.01
C LYS A 178 11.50 -1.06 5.58
N ALA A 179 11.71 -1.60 6.77
CA ALA A 179 10.68 -2.27 7.53
C ALA A 179 10.73 -1.72 8.95
N THR A 180 9.56 -1.58 9.57
CA THR A 180 9.51 -1.22 10.99
C THR A 180 9.95 -2.41 11.84
N LYS A 181 9.61 -3.64 11.40
CA LYS A 181 10.05 -4.88 12.03
C LYS A 181 10.74 -5.78 11.02
N HIS A 182 11.80 -6.47 11.43
CA HIS A 182 12.52 -7.40 10.53
C HIS A 182 11.62 -8.48 9.92
N VAL A 183 10.57 -8.89 10.65
CA VAL A 183 9.58 -9.86 10.16
C VAL A 183 8.86 -9.40 8.89
N ASP A 184 8.69 -8.09 8.68
CA ASP A 184 8.01 -7.56 7.47
C ASP A 184 8.83 -7.88 6.20
N LYS A 185 10.17 -7.89 6.31
CA LYS A 185 11.03 -8.29 5.19
C LYS A 185 10.95 -9.79 4.92
N VAL A 186 10.93 -10.60 5.98
CA VAL A 186 10.83 -12.06 5.87
C VAL A 186 9.51 -12.43 5.20
N ALA A 187 8.39 -11.89 5.69
CA ALA A 187 7.08 -12.11 5.08
C ALA A 187 7.07 -11.64 3.62
N GLY A 188 7.62 -10.43 3.38
CA GLY A 188 7.92 -9.87 2.06
C GLY A 188 8.48 -10.90 1.08
N LEU A 189 9.54 -11.60 1.49
CA LEU A 189 10.24 -12.59 0.68
C LEU A 189 9.47 -13.91 0.53
N VAL A 190 8.80 -14.37 1.57
CA VAL A 190 8.00 -15.61 1.54
C VAL A 190 6.90 -15.51 0.49
N TYR A 191 6.17 -14.40 0.45
CA TYR A 191 5.14 -14.17 -0.58
C TYR A 191 5.70 -14.28 -2.01
N LEU A 192 6.81 -13.61 -2.28
CA LEU A 192 7.42 -13.59 -3.62
C LEU A 192 7.98 -14.96 -4.02
N SER A 193 8.34 -15.78 -3.04
CA SER A 193 8.83 -17.15 -3.24
C SER A 193 7.68 -18.13 -3.49
N LEU A 194 6.52 -17.94 -2.85
CA LEU A 194 5.32 -18.78 -3.01
C LEU A 194 4.56 -18.52 -4.32
N ARG A 195 4.75 -17.36 -4.97
CA ARG A 195 4.12 -17.00 -6.25
C ARG A 195 4.62 -17.82 -7.46
N LYS A 196 5.65 -18.66 -7.29
CA LYS A 196 6.30 -19.46 -8.35
C LYS A 196 5.61 -20.79 -8.70
N LYS A 197 4.38 -21.04 -8.26
CA LYS A 197 3.63 -22.25 -8.65
C LYS A 197 2.66 -21.96 -9.80
#